data_AF-A0A0G0D7X6-F1
#
_entry.id   AF-A0A0G0D7X6-F1
#
_cell.length_a   1.000
_cell.length_b   1.000
_cell.length_c   1.000
_cell.angle_alpha   90.00
_cell.angle_beta   90.00
_cell.angle_gamma   90.00
#
_symmetry.space_group_name_H-M   'P 1'
#
loop_
_entity.id
_entity.type
_entity.pdbx_description
1 polymer ?
#
loop_
_entity_poly.entity_id
_entity_poly.type
_entity_poly.pdbx_seq_one_letter_code
_entity_poly.pdbx_strand_id
1 'polypeptide(L)'
;MITDADVKKLEKTFATKKDLDGFATKKDLKDTELRLNTRIDRMTKYVDFELEPVNDFKKEFKDFKNKVFDKLDWLIGKYNKFEAEHTVLTEQNNRTNNKINNHEERILSLEQRVITT
;
A
#
# COMPACT_ATOMS: atom_id res chain seq x y z
N MET A 1 -62.81 36.92 32.03
CA MET A 1 -63.10 35.74 32.88
C MET A 1 -63.16 34.54 31.96
N ILE A 2 -62.44 33.46 32.25
CA ILE A 2 -62.61 32.19 31.51
C ILE A 2 -63.98 31.62 31.91
N THR A 3 -64.77 31.16 30.94
CA THR A 3 -66.11 30.60 31.14
C THR A 3 -66.10 29.07 31.05
N ASP A 4 -67.12 28.40 31.57
CA ASP A 4 -67.25 26.94 31.48
C ASP A 4 -67.28 26.43 30.02
N ALA A 5 -67.77 27.27 29.09
CA ALA A 5 -67.72 26.97 27.66
C ALA A 5 -66.27 26.90 27.14
N ASP A 6 -65.40 27.76 27.64
CA ASP A 6 -63.98 27.77 27.30
C ASP A 6 -63.27 26.54 27.89
N VAL A 7 -63.61 26.13 29.11
CA VAL A 7 -63.07 24.91 29.76
C VAL A 7 -63.47 23.65 28.99
N LYS A 8 -64.74 23.50 28.59
CA LYS A 8 -65.21 22.37 27.76
C LYS A 8 -64.54 22.31 26.39
N LYS A 9 -64.23 23.46 25.79
CA LYS A 9 -63.52 23.51 24.50
C LYS A 9 -62.08 23.04 24.66
N LEU A 10 -61.42 23.42 25.75
CA LEU A 10 -60.06 22.98 26.09
C LEU A 10 -60.00 21.47 26.33
N GLU A 11 -60.93 20.89 27.10
CA GLU A 11 -60.97 19.43 27.36
C GLU A 11 -61.10 18.59 26.09
N LYS A 12 -61.83 19.07 25.08
CA LYS A 12 -61.93 18.40 23.77
C LYS A 12 -60.68 18.53 22.90
N THR A 13 -59.80 19.47 23.23
CA THR A 13 -58.60 19.78 22.44
C THR A 13 -57.35 19.11 23.03
N PHE A 14 -57.32 18.85 24.34
CA PHE A 14 -56.20 18.17 24.99
C PHE A 14 -56.23 16.66 24.78
N ALA A 15 -55.07 16.07 24.51
CA ALA A 15 -54.88 14.62 24.50
C ALA A 15 -55.05 14.05 25.91
N THR A 16 -55.76 12.95 26.02
CA THR A 16 -55.97 12.18 27.25
C THR A 16 -54.86 11.14 27.43
N LYS A 17 -54.72 10.58 28.64
CA LYS A 17 -53.77 9.47 28.88
C LYS A 17 -54.02 8.28 27.95
N LYS A 18 -55.28 7.99 27.62
CA LYS A 18 -55.65 6.90 26.71
C LYS A 18 -55.12 7.11 25.29
N ASP A 19 -55.00 8.38 24.87
CA ASP A 19 -54.42 8.74 23.57
C ASP A 19 -52.90 8.50 23.52
N LEU A 20 -52.25 8.37 24.69
CA LEU A 20 -50.81 8.14 24.82
C LEU A 20 -50.43 6.65 24.97
N ASP A 21 -51.40 5.75 25.19
CA ASP A 21 -51.15 4.32 25.45
C ASP A 21 -50.49 3.59 24.27
N GLY A 22 -50.60 4.12 23.04
CA GLY A 22 -49.96 3.58 21.84
C GLY A 22 -48.53 4.08 21.57
N PHE A 23 -48.01 5.00 22.38
CA PHE A 23 -46.68 5.58 22.17
C PHE A 23 -45.59 4.81 22.91
N ALA A 24 -44.41 4.77 22.30
CA ALA A 24 -43.23 4.18 22.92
C ALA A 24 -42.85 4.93 24.20
N THR A 25 -42.60 4.17 25.26
CA THR A 25 -42.10 4.69 26.53
C THR A 25 -40.58 4.84 26.51
N LYS A 26 -40.03 5.54 27.50
CA LYS A 26 -38.58 5.63 27.70
C LYS A 26 -37.92 4.25 27.89
N LYS A 27 -38.65 3.27 28.43
CA LYS A 27 -38.16 1.91 28.59
C LYS A 27 -38.03 1.21 27.23
N ASP A 28 -39.05 1.35 26.38
CA ASP A 28 -39.06 0.77 25.02
C ASP A 28 -37.90 1.32 24.17
N LEU A 29 -37.57 2.60 24.34
CA LEU A 29 -36.41 3.23 23.69
C LEU A 29 -35.09 2.62 24.16
N LYS A 30 -34.90 2.45 25.48
CA LYS A 30 -33.68 1.83 26.05
C LYS A 30 -33.54 0.37 25.61
N ASP A 31 -34.63 -0.39 25.61
CA ASP A 31 -34.62 -1.78 25.20
C ASP A 31 -34.32 -1.91 23.69
N THR A 32 -34.83 -0.97 22.88
CA THR A 32 -34.51 -0.88 21.46
C THR A 32 -33.05 -0.52 21.22
N GLU A 33 -32.50 0.46 21.95
CA GLU A 33 -31.09 0.85 21.89
C GLU A 33 -30.17 -0.33 22.24
N LEU A 34 -30.44 -1.03 23.34
CA LEU A 34 -29.68 -2.21 23.75
C LEU A 34 -29.69 -3.30 22.66
N ARG A 35 -30.85 -3.56 22.07
CA ARG A 35 -31.00 -4.53 20.99
C ARG A 35 -30.24 -4.11 19.73
N LEU A 36 -30.24 -2.82 19.39
CA LEU A 36 -29.49 -2.29 18.26
C LEU A 36 -27.98 -2.40 18.48
N ASN A 37 -27.48 -1.97 19.65
CA ASN A 37 -26.06 -2.09 19.99
C ASN A 37 -25.59 -3.55 19.91
N THR A 38 -26.35 -4.48 20.49
CA THR A 38 -26.02 -5.91 20.42
C THR A 38 -26.03 -6.47 18.98
N ARG A 39 -26.86 -5.92 18.09
CA ARG A 39 -26.85 -6.31 16.66
C ARG A 39 -25.65 -5.71 15.94
N ILE A 40 -25.33 -4.45 16.20
CA ILE A 40 -24.18 -3.76 15.64
C ILE A 40 -22.89 -4.46 16.07
N ASP A 41 -22.73 -4.78 17.36
CA ASP A 41 -21.54 -5.47 17.87
C ASP A 41 -21.31 -6.82 17.19
N ARG A 42 -22.39 -7.58 16.95
CA ARG A 42 -22.30 -8.85 16.21
C ARG A 42 -21.92 -8.64 14.75
N MET A 43 -22.47 -7.62 14.11
CA MET A 43 -22.14 -7.27 12.74
C MET A 43 -20.68 -6.85 12.63
N THR A 44 -20.19 -5.99 13.54
CA THR A 44 -18.79 -5.56 13.56
C THR A 44 -17.85 -6.76 13.69
N LYS A 45 -18.11 -7.67 14.64
CA LYS A 45 -17.31 -8.90 14.79
C LYS A 45 -17.29 -9.76 13.53
N TYR A 46 -18.44 -9.90 12.86
CA TYR A 46 -18.52 -10.66 11.62
C TYR A 46 -17.72 -9.99 10.49
N VAL A 47 -17.85 -8.67 10.34
CA VAL A 47 -17.09 -7.90 9.35
C VAL A 47 -15.60 -7.99 9.64
N ASP A 48 -15.18 -7.87 10.90
CA ASP A 48 -13.77 -7.99 11.28
C ASP A 48 -13.21 -9.38 10.93
N PHE A 49 -13.97 -10.44 11.19
CA PHE A 49 -13.61 -11.81 10.83
C PHE A 49 -13.51 -12.00 9.31
N GLU A 50 -14.48 -11.53 8.53
CA GLU A 50 -14.44 -11.65 7.07
C GLU A 50 -13.33 -10.80 6.42
N LEU A 51 -12.87 -9.74 7.10
CA LEU A 51 -11.75 -8.92 6.66
C LEU A 51 -10.39 -9.40 7.17
N GLU A 52 -10.34 -10.37 8.09
CA GLU A 52 -9.10 -10.98 8.59
C GLU A 52 -8.24 -11.55 7.44
N PRO A 53 -8.77 -12.33 6.49
CA PRO A 53 -7.97 -12.84 5.36
C PRO A 53 -7.41 -11.73 4.48
N VAL A 54 -8.12 -10.60 4.35
CA VAL A 54 -7.66 -9.44 3.57
C VAL A 54 -6.48 -8.76 4.27
N ASN A 55 -6.52 -8.68 5.60
CA ASN A 55 -5.41 -8.14 6.40
C ASN A 55 -4.18 -9.04 6.33
N ASP A 56 -4.37 -10.36 6.40
CA ASP A 56 -3.29 -11.33 6.24
C ASP A 56 -2.68 -11.26 4.84
N PHE A 57 -3.52 -11.25 3.79
CA PHE A 57 -3.06 -11.06 2.42
C PHE A 57 -2.26 -9.75 2.26
N LYS A 58 -2.72 -8.64 2.86
CA LYS A 58 -2.01 -7.36 2.81
C LYS A 58 -0.62 -7.45 3.44
N LYS A 59 -0.47 -8.22 4.51
CA LYS A 59 0.82 -8.47 5.17
C LYS A 59 1.73 -9.31 4.28
N GLU A 60 1.22 -10.43 3.76
CA GLU A 60 1.97 -11.29 2.84
C GLU A 60 2.41 -10.54 1.58
N PHE A 61 1.52 -9.75 0.99
CA PHE A 61 1.82 -8.93 -0.17
C PHE A 61 2.91 -7.90 0.12
N LYS A 62 2.88 -7.26 1.30
CA LYS A 62 3.93 -6.33 1.73
C LYS A 62 5.29 -7.03 1.82
N ASP A 63 5.33 -8.22 2.40
CA ASP A 63 6.57 -9.00 2.55
C ASP A 63 7.10 -9.49 1.19
N PHE A 64 6.21 -9.95 0.31
CA PHE A 64 6.53 -10.29 -1.07
C PHE A 64 7.13 -9.10 -1.81
N LYS A 65 6.45 -7.95 -1.74
CA LYS A 65 6.88 -6.70 -2.38
C LYS A 65 8.30 -6.32 -1.94
N ASN A 66 8.58 -6.35 -0.64
CA ASN A 66 9.90 -6.03 -0.10
C ASN A 66 10.98 -6.99 -0.66
N LYS A 67 10.72 -8.30 -0.63
CA LYS A 67 11.66 -9.30 -1.18
C LYS A 67 11.95 -9.10 -2.67
N VAL A 68 10.93 -8.70 -3.45
CA VAL A 68 11.11 -8.40 -4.88
C VAL A 68 12.00 -7.17 -5.06
N PHE A 69 11.72 -6.08 -4.35
CA PHE A 69 12.52 -4.87 -4.43
C PHE A 69 13.98 -5.10 -3.98
N ASP A 70 14.20 -5.81 -2.88
CA ASP A 70 15.56 -6.11 -2.40
C ASP A 70 16.39 -6.88 -3.46
N LYS A 71 15.76 -7.84 -4.15
CA LYS A 71 16.41 -8.58 -5.24
C LYS A 71 16.66 -7.73 -6.47
N LEU A 72 15.73 -6.85 -6.82
CA LEU A 72 15.89 -5.92 -7.94
C LEU A 72 17.01 -4.92 -7.67
N ASP A 73 17.07 -4.34 -6.47
CA ASP A 73 18.12 -3.41 -6.07
C ASP A 73 19.50 -4.09 -6.11
N TRP A 74 19.58 -5.34 -5.62
CA TRP A 74 20.79 -6.14 -5.74
C TRP A 74 21.20 -6.38 -7.20
N LEU A 75 20.25 -6.74 -8.07
CA LEU A 75 20.51 -7.00 -9.48
C LEU A 75 20.98 -5.74 -10.21
N ILE A 76 20.33 -4.60 -9.95
CA ILE A 76 20.71 -3.30 -10.49
C ILE A 76 22.13 -2.93 -10.05
N GLY A 77 22.45 -3.12 -8.77
CA GLY A 77 23.79 -2.89 -8.25
C GLY A 77 24.85 -3.77 -8.93
N LYS A 78 24.54 -5.05 -9.18
CA LYS A 78 25.41 -5.96 -9.92
C LYS A 78 25.60 -5.55 -11.38
N TYR A 79 24.52 -5.14 -12.04
CA TYR A 79 24.56 -4.70 -13.44
C TYR A 79 25.41 -3.43 -13.60
N ASN A 80 25.21 -2.43 -12.75
CA ASN A 80 26.01 -1.20 -12.77
C ASN A 80 27.51 -1.47 -12.55
N LYS A 81 27.83 -2.38 -11.62
CA LYS A 81 29.22 -2.79 -11.40
C LYS A 81 29.82 -3.49 -12.62
N PHE A 82 29.05 -4.39 -13.24
CA PHE A 82 29.48 -5.09 -14.45
C PHE A 82 29.76 -4.12 -15.61
N GLU A 83 28.88 -3.15 -15.86
CA GLU A 83 29.08 -2.10 -16.88
C GLU A 83 30.35 -1.27 -16.63
N ALA A 84 30.59 -0.90 -15.37
CA ALA A 84 31.79 -0.15 -15.00
C ALA A 84 33.08 -0.98 -15.23
N GLU A 85 33.07 -2.25 -14.81
CA GLU A 85 34.20 -3.16 -15.03
C GLU A 85 34.45 -3.40 -16.52
N HIS A 86 33.40 -3.60 -17.31
CA HIS A 86 33.47 -3.79 -18.75
C HIS A 86 34.08 -2.56 -19.44
N THR A 87 33.63 -1.36 -19.08
CA THR A 87 34.16 -0.09 -19.60
C THR A 87 35.66 0.06 -19.34
N VAL A 88 36.10 -0.21 -18.10
CA VAL A 88 37.52 -0.15 -17.72
C VAL A 88 38.33 -1.19 -18.49
N LEU A 89 37.83 -2.41 -18.62
CA LEU A 89 38.51 -3.49 -19.32
C LEU A 89 38.66 -3.18 -20.82
N THR A 90 37.62 -2.65 -21.46
CA THR A 90 37.69 -2.22 -22.87
C THR A 90 38.79 -1.18 -23.08
N GLU A 91 38.87 -0.18 -22.20
CA GLU A 91 39.89 0.86 -22.29
C GLU A 91 41.31 0.31 -22.06
N GLN A 92 41.50 -0.58 -21.09
CA GLN A 92 42.78 -1.25 -20.86
C GLN A 92 43.21 -2.10 -22.06
N ASN A 93 42.26 -2.79 -22.69
CA ASN A 93 42.53 -3.62 -23.86
C ASN A 93 42.94 -2.75 -25.05
N ASN A 94 42.26 -1.63 -25.28
CA ASN A 94 42.64 -0.66 -26.32
C ASN A 94 44.06 -0.13 -26.12
N ARG A 95 44.43 0.24 -24.89
CA ARG A 95 45.81 0.68 -24.57
C ARG A 95 46.85 -0.41 -24.82
N THR A 96 46.51 -1.64 -24.48
CA THR A 96 47.39 -2.79 -24.68
C THR A 96 47.59 -3.08 -26.16
N ASN A 97 46.50 -3.08 -26.95
CA ASN A 97 46.55 -3.22 -28.40
C ASN A 97 47.42 -2.13 -29.04
N ASN A 98 47.26 -0.86 -28.64
CA ASN A 98 48.09 0.23 -29.15
C ASN A 98 49.59 0.02 -28.86
N LYS A 99 49.93 -0.50 -27.67
CA LYS A 99 51.33 -0.85 -27.32
C LYS A 99 51.85 -2.02 -28.14
N ILE A 100 51.03 -3.05 -28.34
CA ILE A 100 51.39 -4.21 -29.16
C ILE A 100 51.65 -3.77 -30.60
N ASN A 101 50.75 -2.97 -31.18
CA ASN A 101 50.91 -2.45 -32.55
C ASN A 101 52.20 -1.64 -32.67
N ASN A 102 52.50 -0.78 -31.69
CA ASN A 102 53.76 -0.03 -31.68
C ASN A 102 54.99 -0.97 -31.62
N HIS A 103 54.94 -2.01 -30.79
CA HIS A 103 56.02 -2.99 -30.70
C HIS A 103 56.20 -3.77 -32.00
N GLU A 104 55.10 -4.13 -32.66
CA GLU A 104 55.10 -4.82 -33.95
C GLU A 104 55.73 -3.96 -35.04
N GLU A 105 55.34 -2.68 -35.16
CA GLU A 105 55.96 -1.73 -36.09
C GLU A 105 57.48 -1.58 -35.84
N ARG A 106 57.89 -1.50 -34.57
CA ARG A 106 59.30 -1.40 -34.20
C ARG A 106 60.09 -2.64 -34.58
N ILE A 107 59.55 -3.84 -34.34
CA ILE A 107 60.20 -5.10 -34.71
C ILE A 107 60.36 -5.18 -36.24
N LEU A 108 59.29 -4.89 -37.00
CA LEU A 108 59.35 -4.87 -38.47
C LEU A 108 60.44 -3.93 -39.00
N SER A 109 60.56 -2.74 -38.41
CA SER A 109 61.61 -1.79 -38.80
C SER A 109 63.03 -2.29 -38.51
N LEU A 110 63.23 -3.09 -37.46
CA LEU A 110 64.53 -3.66 -37.10
C LEU A 110 64.86 -4.84 -38.00
N GLU A 111 63.91 -5.72 -38.29
CA GLU A 111 64.07 -6.85 -39.21
C GLU A 111 64.49 -6.37 -40.61
N GLN A 112 63.85 -5.31 -41.13
CA GLN A 112 64.23 -4.70 -42.41
C GLN A 112 65.67 -4.18 -42.42
N ARG A 113 66.13 -3.61 -41.31
CA ARG A 113 67.52 -3.10 -41.18
C ARG A 113 68.55 -4.22 -41.12
N VAL A 114 68.23 -5.34 -40.47
CA VAL A 114 69.13 -6.51 -40.40
C VAL A 114 69.26 -7.20 -41.77
N ILE A 115 68.20 -7.25 -42.57
CA ILE A 115 68.23 -7.86 -43.92
C ILE A 115 69.06 -7.04 -44.91
N THR A 116 69.21 -5.73 -44.69
CA THR A 116 69.91 -4.80 -45.59
C THR A 116 71.39 -4.59 -45.23
N THR A 117 71.88 -5.20 -44.16
CA THR A 117 73.29 -5.15 -43.71
C THR A 117 73.97 -6.49 -43.96
#